data_AF-A0A972ZU76-F1
#
_entry.id   AF-A0A972ZU76-F1
#
_cell.length_a   1.000
_cell.length_b   1.000
_cell.length_c   1.000
_cell.angle_alpha   90.00
_cell.angle_beta   90.00
_cell.angle_gamma   90.00
#
_symmetry.space_group_name_H-M   'P 1'
#
loop_
_entity.id
_entity.type
_entity.pdbx_description
1 polymer ?
#
loop_
_entity_poly.entity_id
_entity_poly.type
_entity_poly.pdbx_seq_one_letter_code
_entity_poly.pdbx_strand_id
1 'polypeptide(L)'
;MAGPLTLPTIDTAAFATAWLRSHERAASKWLKSFVPEHKNNADYQRQRFPGLTAKQVDAKIRRFSTLLGRFENLRARELMQNVFEIIPS
;
A
#
# COMPACT_ATOMS: atom_id res chain seq x y z
N MET A 1 13.92 26.54 23.74
CA MET A 1 13.22 27.57 22.95
C MET A 1 13.20 27.10 21.49
N ALA A 2 12.15 26.38 21.08
CA ALA A 2 12.00 25.98 19.68
C ALA A 2 11.43 27.18 18.90
N GLY A 3 12.13 27.64 17.86
CA GLY A 3 11.67 28.72 17.00
C GLY A 3 10.36 28.37 16.28
N PRO A 4 9.60 29.38 15.81
CA PRO A 4 8.33 29.14 15.14
C PRO A 4 8.54 28.27 13.90
N LEU A 5 7.80 27.15 13.83
CA LEU A 5 7.77 26.29 12.65
C LEU A 5 7.14 27.07 11.50
N THR A 6 7.97 27.61 10.60
CA THR A 6 7.50 28.15 9.34
C THR A 6 7.09 26.97 8.45
N LEU A 7 5.78 26.82 8.22
CA LEU A 7 5.28 25.86 7.24
C LEU A 7 5.89 26.20 5.88
N PRO A 8 6.34 25.20 5.10
CA PRO A 8 6.89 25.46 3.78
C PRO A 8 5.81 26.13 2.93
N THR A 9 6.12 27.31 2.40
CA THR A 9 5.27 27.97 1.41
C THR A 9 5.20 27.05 0.20
N ILE A 10 4.03 26.44 -0.03
CA ILE A 10 3.82 25.57 -1.19
C ILE A 10 3.82 26.47 -2.42
N ASP A 11 4.90 26.43 -3.18
CA ASP A 11 4.94 27.03 -4.51
C ASP A 11 3.87 26.34 -5.37
N THR A 12 2.83 27.09 -5.74
CA THR A 12 1.69 26.60 -6.50
C THR A 12 2.09 26.14 -7.90
N ALA A 13 3.13 26.73 -8.48
CA ALA A 13 3.68 26.29 -9.77
C ALA A 13 4.44 24.97 -9.63
N ALA A 14 5.24 24.82 -8.58
CA ALA A 14 5.89 23.54 -8.25
C ALA A 14 4.86 22.44 -7.94
N PHE A 15 3.77 22.78 -7.25
CA PHE A 15 2.68 21.86 -6.98
C PHE A 15 1.95 21.43 -8.26
N ALA A 16 1.59 22.39 -9.14
CA ALA A 16 0.90 22.10 -10.39
C ALA A 16 1.75 21.22 -11.34
N THR A 17 3.06 21.49 -11.42
CA THR A 17 3.97 20.66 -12.23
C THR A 17 4.17 19.27 -11.64
N ALA A 18 4.26 19.14 -10.31
CA ALA A 18 4.31 17.84 -9.64
C ALA A 18 3.01 17.04 -9.84
N TRP A 19 1.86 17.71 -9.79
CA TRP A 19 0.55 17.14 -10.06
C TRP A 19 0.44 16.63 -11.50
N LEU A 20 0.85 17.44 -12.49
CA LEU A 20 0.79 17.03 -13.89
C LEU A 20 1.69 15.80 -14.15
N ARG A 21 2.92 15.81 -13.62
CA ARG A 21 3.86 14.68 -13.72
C ARG A 21 3.38 13.42 -12.99
N SER A 22 2.60 13.56 -11.92
CA SER A 22 2.02 12.38 -11.24
C SER A 22 0.92 11.74 -12.10
N HIS A 23 0.09 12.57 -12.73
CA HIS A 23 -0.99 12.12 -13.61
C HIS A 23 -0.46 11.47 -14.89
N GLU A 24 0.56 12.07 -15.52
CA GLU A 24 1.21 11.49 -16.71
C GLU A 24 1.79 10.11 -16.40
N ARG A 25 2.50 9.96 -15.27
CA ARG A 25 3.07 8.68 -14.86
C ARG A 25 1.99 7.64 -14.55
N ALA A 26 0.89 8.05 -13.92
CA ALA A 26 -0.24 7.17 -13.65
C ALA A 26 -0.89 6.67 -14.96
N ALA A 27 -1.14 7.58 -15.91
CA ALA A 27 -1.71 7.24 -17.21
C ALA A 27 -0.79 6.30 -18.01
N SER A 28 0.51 6.59 -18.05
CA SER A 28 1.51 5.72 -18.69
C SER A 28 1.52 4.32 -18.06
N LYS A 29 1.43 4.24 -16.72
CA LYS A 29 1.39 2.96 -16.00
C LYS A 29 0.11 2.17 -16.32
N TRP A 30 -1.02 2.85 -16.42
CA TRP A 30 -2.32 2.26 -16.76
C TRP A 30 -2.32 1.70 -18.18
N LEU A 31 -1.87 2.47 -19.18
CA LEU A 31 -1.68 1.98 -20.56
C LEU A 31 -0.77 0.74 -20.59
N LYS A 32 0.35 0.80 -19.87
CA LYS A 32 1.30 -0.31 -19.70
C LYS A 32 0.74 -1.53 -18.95
N SER A 33 -0.45 -1.45 -18.34
CA SER A 33 -1.10 -2.60 -17.71
C SER A 33 -1.95 -3.44 -18.68
N PHE A 34 -2.24 -2.93 -19.88
CA PHE A 34 -2.93 -3.68 -20.93
C PHE A 34 -1.99 -4.36 -21.93
N VAL A 35 -0.71 -3.98 -21.93
CA VAL A 35 0.29 -4.58 -22.82
C VAL A 35 0.60 -6.01 -22.35
N PRO A 36 0.44 -7.04 -23.21
CA PRO A 36 0.84 -8.41 -22.92
C PRO A 36 2.34 -8.48 -22.57
N GLU A 37 2.73 -9.39 -21.66
CA GLU A 37 4.12 -9.61 -21.21
C GLU A 37 4.81 -8.42 -20.51
N HIS A 38 4.13 -7.28 -20.35
CA HIS A 38 4.70 -6.13 -19.68
C HIS A 38 4.66 -6.32 -18.14
N LYS A 39 5.69 -5.86 -17.43
CA LYS A 39 5.80 -6.01 -15.96
C LYS A 39 4.62 -5.44 -15.17
N ASN A 40 3.91 -4.46 -15.72
CA ASN A 40 2.74 -3.82 -15.10
C ASN A 40 1.42 -4.45 -15.54
N ASN A 41 1.45 -5.50 -16.37
CA ASN A 41 0.26 -6.19 -16.83
C ASN A 41 -0.57 -6.66 -15.63
N ALA A 42 -1.86 -6.34 -15.63
CA ALA A 42 -2.74 -6.61 -14.50
C ALA A 42 -2.86 -8.11 -14.18
N ASP A 43 -2.89 -8.96 -15.20
CA ASP A 43 -3.04 -10.41 -15.02
C ASP A 43 -1.72 -11.04 -14.56
N TYR A 44 -0.59 -10.58 -15.12
CA TYR A 44 0.73 -10.97 -14.62
C TYR A 44 0.92 -10.59 -13.15
N GLN A 45 0.49 -9.39 -12.75
CA GLN A 45 0.56 -8.93 -11.37
C GLN A 45 -0.35 -9.75 -10.44
N ARG A 46 -1.57 -10.09 -10.88
CA ARG A 46 -2.49 -10.96 -10.11
C ARG A 46 -1.94 -12.37 -9.92
N GLN A 47 -1.27 -12.92 -10.92
CA GLN A 47 -0.61 -14.22 -10.81
C GLN A 47 0.61 -14.17 -9.88
N ARG A 48 1.43 -13.12 -9.99
CA ARG A 48 2.65 -12.96 -9.19
C ARG A 48 2.36 -12.66 -7.71
N PHE A 49 1.31 -11.89 -7.45
CA PHE A 49 0.87 -11.52 -6.11
C PHE A 49 -0.57 -11.98 -5.92
N PRO A 50 -0.80 -13.29 -5.73
CA PRO A 50 -2.13 -13.79 -5.43
C PRO A 50 -2.63 -13.11 -4.16
N GLY A 51 -3.92 -12.76 -4.16
CA GLY A 51 -4.53 -12.07 -3.03
C GLY A 51 -4.31 -12.81 -1.71
N LEU A 52 -4.12 -12.05 -0.63
CA LEU A 52 -4.07 -12.61 0.71
C LEU A 52 -5.48 -12.74 1.27
N THR A 53 -5.69 -13.75 2.11
CA THR A 53 -6.91 -13.90 2.90
C THR A 53 -6.66 -13.46 4.34
N ALA A 54 -7.71 -13.02 5.05
CA ALA A 54 -7.61 -12.70 6.48
C ALA A 54 -6.98 -13.85 7.29
N LYS A 55 -7.33 -15.11 6.98
CA LYS A 55 -6.77 -16.31 7.63
C LYS A 55 -5.25 -16.44 7.47
N GLN A 56 -4.72 -16.10 6.30
CA GLN A 56 -3.26 -16.13 6.07
C GLN A 56 -2.55 -15.00 6.80
N VAL A 57 -3.18 -13.84 6.92
CA VAL A 57 -2.66 -12.71 7.71
C VAL A 57 -2.65 -13.09 9.20
N ASP A 58 -3.75 -13.66 9.70
CA ASP A 58 -3.86 -14.20 11.07
C ASP A 58 -2.77 -15.24 11.36
N ALA A 59 -2.53 -16.17 10.43
CA ALA A 59 -1.48 -17.18 10.60
C ALA A 59 -0.09 -16.53 10.74
N LYS A 60 0.18 -15.45 10.01
CA LYS A 60 1.43 -14.68 10.15
C LYS A 60 1.50 -13.94 11.49
N ILE A 61 0.42 -13.31 11.92
CA ILE A 61 0.33 -12.63 13.23
C ILE A 61 0.61 -13.63 14.35
N ARG A 62 -0.04 -14.80 14.31
CA ARG A 62 0.19 -15.88 15.29
C ARG A 62 1.64 -16.35 15.29
N ARG A 63 2.24 -16.57 14.11
CA ARG A 63 3.66 -16.95 14.01
C ARG A 63 4.58 -15.91 14.64
N PHE A 64 4.36 -14.62 14.37
CA PHE A 64 5.14 -13.55 14.99
C PHE A 64 4.89 -13.46 16.49
N SER A 65 3.66 -13.71 16.94
CA SER A 65 3.34 -13.73 18.35
C SER A 65 4.10 -14.81 19.11
N THR A 66 4.14 -16.03 18.56
CA THR A 66 4.91 -17.14 19.12
C THR A 66 6.42 -16.84 19.17
N LEU A 67 6.97 -16.20 18.14
CA LEU A 67 8.41 -15.96 18.06
C LEU A 67 8.89 -14.75 18.87
N LEU A 68 8.06 -13.73 19.03
CA LEU A 68 8.44 -12.44 19.62
C LEU A 68 7.82 -12.19 20.99
N GLY A 69 6.84 -12.99 21.42
CA GLY A 69 6.08 -12.74 22.66
C GLY A 69 5.32 -11.41 22.64
N ARG A 70 4.90 -10.98 21.44
CA ARG A 70 4.17 -9.72 21.19
C ARG A 70 2.95 -10.01 20.31
N PHE A 71 2.10 -9.02 20.06
CA PHE A 71 0.93 -9.20 19.16
C PHE A 71 -0.04 -10.30 19.60
N GLU A 72 -0.08 -10.58 20.91
CA GLU A 72 -1.09 -11.44 21.52
C GLU A 72 -2.46 -10.78 21.41
N ASN A 73 -3.50 -11.58 21.23
CA ASN A 73 -4.88 -11.12 21.08
C ASN A 73 -5.08 -10.11 19.94
N LEU A 74 -4.43 -10.30 18.79
CA LEU A 74 -4.70 -9.54 17.57
C LEU A 74 -5.29 -10.45 16.49
N ARG A 75 -6.23 -9.92 15.71
CA ARG A 75 -6.74 -10.53 14.48
C ARG A 75 -6.80 -9.56 13.32
N ALA A 76 -6.70 -10.10 12.12
CA ALA A 76 -6.90 -9.40 10.87
C ALA A 76 -8.36 -9.50 10.42
N ARG A 77 -8.98 -8.35 10.19
CA ARG A 77 -10.26 -8.21 9.49
C ARG A 77 -9.99 -7.70 8.08
N GLU A 78 -10.47 -8.40 7.06
CA GLU A 78 -10.37 -7.95 5.68
C GLU A 78 -11.36 -6.81 5.42
N LEU A 79 -10.87 -5.66 4.96
CA LEU A 79 -11.70 -4.51 4.58
C LEU A 79 -11.97 -4.47 3.08
N MET A 80 -10.93 -4.76 2.31
CA MET A 80 -10.96 -4.86 0.85
C MET A 80 -9.80 -5.75 0.40
N GLN A 81 -9.73 -6.04 -0.89
CA GLN A 81 -8.68 -6.90 -1.45
C GLN A 81 -7.29 -6.41 -1.03
N ASN A 82 -6.54 -7.27 -0.32
CA ASN A 82 -5.20 -7.03 0.20
C ASN A 82 -5.09 -5.89 1.25
N VAL A 83 -6.19 -5.39 1.81
CA VAL A 83 -6.18 -4.39 2.90
C VAL A 83 -6.88 -4.99 4.11
N PHE A 84 -6.13 -5.04 5.21
CA PHE A 84 -6.57 -5.65 6.46
C PHE A 84 -6.47 -4.64 7.59
N GLU A 85 -7.50 -4.61 8.42
CA GLU A 85 -7.50 -3.91 9.69
C GLU A 85 -7.05 -4.87 10.78
N ILE A 86 -6.20 -4.39 11.69
CA ILE A 86 -5.76 -5.17 12.85
C ILE A 86 -6.60 -4.74 14.04
N ILE A 87 -7.37 -5.68 14.58
CA ILE A 87 -8.25 -5.47 15.73
C ILE A 87 -7.84 -6.35 16.90
N PRO A 88 -8.11 -5.93 18.14
CA PRO A 88 -7.99 -6.80 19.29
C PRO A 88 -8.98 -7.99 19.16
N SER A 89 -8.52 -9.16 19.61
CA SER A 89 -9.21 -10.45 19.52
C SER A 89 -10.02 -10.80 20.75
#